data_AF-A0A820KX12-F1
#
_entry.id   AF-A0A820KX12-F1
#
_cell.length_a   1.000
_cell.length_b   1.000
_cell.length_c   1.000
_cell.angle_alpha   90.00
_cell.angle_beta   90.00
_cell.angle_gamma   90.00
#
_symmetry.space_group_name_H-M   'P 1'
#
loop_
_entity.id
_entity.type
_entity.pdbx_description
1 polymer ?
#
loop_
_entity_poly.entity_id
_entity_poly.type
_entity_poly.pdbx_seq_one_letter_code
_entity_poly.pdbx_strand_id
1 'polypeptide(L)'
;DNQSHIIDAFRPDSKSNSFDRPKSNMNIASGLPKFFPLSKFQAENNSYVRDDCMFIRCILDFDSLPKNCIPYKISLNPGIPITMQERMIQVEVQKSRATESNLTALSRKTDNSKVNE
;
A
#
# COMPACT_ATOMS: atom_id res chain seq x y z
N ASP A 1 -11.50 22.21 18.12
CA ASP A 1 -11.26 22.07 16.68
C ASP A 1 -11.01 20.62 16.30
N ASN A 2 -11.99 19.97 15.68
CA ASN A 2 -11.88 18.62 15.14
C ASN A 2 -12.62 18.55 13.80
N GLN A 3 -12.29 19.47 12.87
CA GLN A 3 -12.90 19.43 11.55
C GLN A 3 -12.38 18.19 10.81
N SER A 4 -13.30 17.29 10.45
CA SER A 4 -12.98 16.00 9.83
C SER A 4 -12.22 16.21 8.52
N HIS A 5 -11.09 15.52 8.35
CA HIS A 5 -10.37 15.47 7.08
C HIS A 5 -11.32 15.07 5.94
N ILE A 6 -11.18 15.70 4.76
CA ILE A 6 -11.86 15.24 3.55
C ILE A 6 -11.16 13.98 3.07
N ILE A 7 -11.91 12.89 2.98
CA ILE A 7 -11.42 11.58 2.59
C ILE A 7 -12.30 11.11 1.45
N ASP A 8 -11.68 10.67 0.38
CA ASP A 8 -12.33 10.00 -0.74
C ASP A 8 -11.41 8.87 -1.22
N ALA A 9 -11.99 7.85 -1.81
CA ALA A 9 -11.29 6.64 -2.20
C ALA A 9 -11.89 6.08 -3.49
N PHE A 10 -11.04 5.51 -4.33
CA PHE A 10 -11.47 4.81 -5.52
C PHE A 10 -10.71 3.50 -5.65
N ARG A 11 -11.30 2.54 -6.36
CA ARG A 11 -10.62 1.31 -6.76
C ARG A 11 -10.02 1.50 -8.15
N PRO A 12 -8.73 1.21 -8.35
CA PRO A 12 -8.12 1.22 -9.67
C PRO A 12 -8.88 0.34 -10.67
N ASP A 13 -9.12 0.85 -11.88
CA ASP A 13 -9.64 0.05 -12.99
C ASP A 13 -8.48 -0.66 -13.69
N SER A 14 -8.51 -2.00 -13.71
CA SER A 14 -7.50 -2.83 -14.38
C SER A 14 -7.43 -2.63 -15.89
N LYS A 15 -8.45 -2.02 -16.52
CA LYS A 15 -8.44 -1.68 -17.94
C LYS A 15 -7.85 -0.30 -18.22
N SER A 16 -7.53 0.48 -17.19
CA SER A 16 -6.96 1.81 -17.35
C SER A 16 -5.45 1.76 -17.50
N ASN A 17 -4.94 2.40 -18.55
CA ASN A 17 -3.51 2.59 -18.79
C ASN A 17 -2.78 3.31 -17.63
N SER A 18 -3.51 3.98 -16.73
CA SER A 18 -2.95 4.60 -15.53
C SER A 18 -2.34 3.60 -14.54
N PHE A 19 -2.81 2.36 -14.54
CA PHE A 19 -2.39 1.32 -13.59
C PHE A 19 -1.60 0.18 -14.23
N ASP A 20 -1.26 0.34 -15.52
CA ASP A 20 -0.39 -0.59 -16.22
C ASP A 20 1.07 -0.48 -15.79
N ARG A 21 1.90 -1.46 -16.19
CA ARG A 21 3.35 -1.40 -16.02
C ARG A 21 3.89 -0.09 -16.65
N PRO A 22 4.63 0.73 -15.88
CA PRO A 22 5.20 1.96 -16.41
C PRO A 22 6.10 1.74 -17.63
N LYS A 23 5.85 2.52 -18.69
CA LYS A 23 6.63 2.55 -19.94
C LYS A 23 7.55 3.77 -20.03
N SER A 24 7.45 4.68 -19.07
CA SER A 24 8.21 5.93 -18.93
C SER A 24 8.40 6.25 -17.45
N ASN A 25 8.89 7.45 -17.14
CA ASN A 25 9.10 7.90 -15.76
C ASN A 25 7.82 7.89 -14.90
N MET A 26 6.64 8.11 -15.50
CA MET A 26 5.35 8.17 -14.79
C MET A 26 4.20 7.66 -15.67
N ASN A 27 3.24 6.98 -15.06
CA ASN A 27 1.97 6.67 -15.70
C ASN A 27 1.08 7.92 -15.82
N ILE A 28 0.03 7.81 -16.64
CA ILE A 28 -1.02 8.82 -16.71
C ILE A 28 -1.70 8.93 -15.33
N ALA A 29 -1.82 10.15 -14.82
CA ALA A 29 -2.43 10.40 -13.52
C ALA A 29 -3.89 9.90 -13.48
N SER A 30 -4.25 9.29 -12.35
CA SER A 30 -5.62 8.89 -12.04
C SER A 30 -6.00 9.43 -10.67
N GLY A 31 -7.26 9.86 -10.51
CA GLY A 31 -7.72 10.49 -9.28
C GLY A 31 -9.18 10.91 -9.37
N LEU A 32 -9.57 11.79 -8.45
CA LEU A 32 -10.95 12.23 -8.25
C LEU A 32 -11.05 13.72 -8.62
N PRO A 33 -11.56 14.07 -9.82
CA PRO A 33 -11.55 15.46 -10.30
C PRO A 33 -12.28 16.46 -9.39
N LYS A 34 -13.19 15.97 -8.54
CA LYS A 34 -13.99 16.77 -7.61
C LYS A 34 -13.72 16.41 -6.14
N PHE A 35 -12.45 16.13 -5.80
CA PHE A 35 -12.04 15.72 -4.46
C PHE A 35 -12.41 16.72 -3.35
N PHE A 36 -12.17 18.02 -3.56
CA PHE A 36 -12.37 19.04 -2.54
C PHE A 36 -13.33 20.16 -3.02
N PRO A 37 -14.45 20.42 -2.31
CA PRO A 37 -15.36 21.50 -2.68
C PRO A 37 -14.71 22.89 -2.54
N LEU A 38 -14.76 23.68 -3.60
CA LEU A 38 -14.20 25.04 -3.60
C LEU A 38 -14.87 25.96 -2.55
N SER A 39 -16.15 25.75 -2.25
CA SER A 39 -16.86 26.49 -1.20
C SER A 39 -16.25 26.31 0.19
N LYS A 40 -15.67 25.13 0.50
CA LYS A 40 -14.96 24.90 1.75
C LYS A 40 -13.58 25.56 1.77
N PHE A 41 -12.97 25.70 0.59
CA PHE A 41 -11.68 26.39 0.45
C PHE A 41 -11.81 27.90 0.67
N GLN A 42 -12.88 28.49 0.14
CA GLN A 42 -13.14 29.92 0.14
C GLN A 42 -13.86 30.42 1.41
N ALA A 43 -14.26 29.52 2.30
CA ALA A 43 -14.91 29.89 3.55
C ALA A 43 -13.95 30.70 4.45
N GLU A 44 -14.46 31.75 5.09
CA GLU A 44 -13.68 32.61 6.00
C GLU A 44 -13.00 31.83 7.14
N ASN A 45 -13.63 30.73 7.58
CA ASN A 45 -13.10 29.84 8.62
C ASN A 45 -12.50 28.54 8.04
N ASN A 46 -11.80 28.60 6.91
CA ASN A 46 -11.13 27.46 6.31
C ASN A 46 -9.96 26.97 7.21
N SER A 47 -10.07 25.74 7.75
CA SER A 47 -9.00 25.14 8.57
C SER A 47 -8.03 24.24 7.79
N TYR A 48 -8.25 24.05 6.48
CA TYR A 48 -7.49 23.14 5.62
C TYR A 48 -6.21 23.79 5.06
N VAL A 49 -6.17 25.12 5.01
CA VAL A 49 -4.97 25.90 4.67
C VAL A 49 -4.59 26.73 5.90
N ARG A 50 -3.36 26.57 6.37
CA ARG A 50 -2.78 27.37 7.46
C ARG A 50 -1.37 27.76 7.06
N ASP A 51 -1.00 29.02 7.28
CA ASP A 51 0.32 29.55 6.93
C ASP A 51 0.71 29.29 5.45
N ASP A 52 -0.25 29.51 4.54
CA ASP A 52 -0.11 29.24 3.09
C ASP A 52 0.28 27.78 2.76
N CYS A 53 -0.04 26.85 3.65
CA CYS A 53 0.30 25.44 3.53
C CYS A 53 -0.93 24.54 3.68
N MET A 54 -0.98 23.48 2.88
CA MET A 54 -1.97 22.40 2.97
C MET A 54 -1.29 21.04 3.01
N PHE A 55 -1.95 20.07 3.66
CA PHE A 55 -1.45 18.69 3.75
C PHE A 55 -2.36 17.75 2.98
N ILE A 56 -1.77 16.98 2.06
CA ILE A 56 -2.45 15.92 1.31
C ILE A 56 -1.85 14.58 1.73
N ARG A 57 -2.71 13.63 2.09
CA ARG A 57 -2.29 12.27 2.49
C ARG A 57 -2.87 11.26 1.51
N CYS A 58 -2.01 10.52 0.83
CA CYS A 58 -2.40 9.38 0.02
C CYS A 58 -2.34 8.10 0.87
N ILE A 59 -3.35 7.24 0.76
CA ILE A 59 -3.39 5.94 1.42
C ILE A 59 -3.55 4.90 0.34
N LEU A 60 -2.68 3.89 0.37
CA LEU A 60 -2.77 2.73 -0.50
C LEU A 60 -3.18 1.53 0.33
N ASP A 61 -4.26 0.87 -0.08
CA ASP A 61 -4.67 -0.40 0.50
C ASP A 61 -3.81 -1.52 -0.09
N PHE A 62 -3.10 -2.22 0.79
CA PHE A 62 -2.23 -3.34 0.43
C PHE A 62 -2.69 -4.65 1.07
N ASP A 63 -3.84 -4.67 1.74
CA ASP A 63 -4.28 -5.83 2.51
C ASP A 63 -4.70 -6.99 1.59
N SER A 64 -5.07 -6.69 0.35
CA SER A 64 -5.36 -7.68 -0.68
C SER A 64 -4.12 -8.11 -1.49
N LEU A 65 -2.93 -7.57 -1.23
CA LEU A 65 -1.72 -8.03 -1.92
C LEU A 65 -1.25 -9.37 -1.36
N PRO A 66 -0.71 -10.26 -2.21
CA PRO A 66 -0.11 -11.49 -1.72
C PRO A 66 1.12 -11.16 -0.84
N LYS A 67 1.40 -12.03 0.15
CA LYS A 67 2.43 -11.79 1.18
C LYS A 67 3.83 -11.59 0.60
N ASN A 68 4.10 -12.15 -0.58
CA ASN A 68 5.36 -11.93 -1.30
C ASN A 68 5.57 -10.47 -1.74
N CYS A 69 4.52 -9.65 -1.75
CA CYS A 69 4.61 -8.23 -2.10
C CYS A 69 4.87 -7.31 -0.90
N ILE A 70 4.88 -7.83 0.34
CA ILE A 70 5.11 -7.04 1.56
C ILE A 70 6.43 -6.25 1.54
N PRO A 71 7.56 -6.77 1.02
CA PRO A 71 8.78 -5.99 0.85
C PRO A 71 8.59 -4.67 0.09
N TYR A 72 7.76 -4.69 -0.95
CA TYR A 72 7.48 -3.50 -1.76
C TYR A 72 6.62 -2.48 -0.98
N LYS A 73 5.68 -2.93 -0.14
CA LYS A 73 4.89 -2.08 0.77
C LYS A 73 5.79 -1.29 1.73
N ILE A 74 6.85 -1.92 2.24
CA ILE A 74 7.78 -1.30 3.21
C ILE A 74 8.65 -0.24 2.52
N SER A 75 9.11 -0.49 1.30
CA SER A 75 9.93 0.46 0.54
C SER A 75 9.20 1.73 0.11
N LEU A 76 7.87 1.70 0.12
CA LEU A 76 7.03 2.84 -0.29
C LEU A 76 6.77 3.84 0.84
N ASN A 77 7.29 3.61 2.06
CA ASN A 77 7.13 4.55 3.17
C ASN A 77 8.31 5.53 3.23
N PRO A 78 8.17 6.77 2.72
CA PRO A 78 9.26 7.74 2.70
C PRO A 78 9.63 8.26 4.10
N GLY A 79 8.78 8.05 5.11
CA GLY A 79 9.04 8.44 6.50
C GLY A 79 9.99 7.49 7.25
N ILE A 80 10.36 6.36 6.65
CA ILE A 80 11.28 5.39 7.23
C ILE A 80 12.64 5.51 6.54
N PRO A 81 13.76 5.71 7.26
CA PRO A 81 15.09 5.69 6.66
C PRO A 81 15.36 4.43 5.85
N ILE A 82 16.06 4.53 4.71
CA ILE A 82 16.31 3.42 3.78
C ILE A 82 16.90 2.18 4.48
N THR A 83 17.79 2.38 5.44
CA THR A 83 18.43 1.30 6.22
C THR A 83 17.43 0.51 7.07
N MET A 84 16.39 1.18 7.58
CA MET A 84 15.31 0.53 8.32
C MET A 84 14.39 -0.23 7.37
N GLN A 85 14.11 0.34 6.20
CA GLN A 85 13.33 -0.34 5.16
C GLN A 85 14.02 -1.64 4.73
N GLU A 86 15.34 -1.60 4.45
CA GLU A 86 16.14 -2.77 4.09
C GLU A 86 16.07 -3.87 5.16
N ARG A 87 16.25 -3.52 6.45
CA ARG A 87 16.13 -4.49 7.54
C ARG A 87 14.74 -5.13 7.60
N MET A 88 13.69 -4.31 7.52
CA MET A 88 12.31 -4.80 7.59
C MET A 88 11.99 -5.73 6.40
N ILE A 89 12.48 -5.40 5.20
CA ILE A 89 12.37 -6.26 4.01
C ILE A 89 13.06 -7.60 4.24
N GLN A 90 14.30 -7.60 4.74
CA GLN A 90 15.06 -8.85 5.00
C GLN A 90 14.35 -9.75 6.02
N VAL A 91 13.83 -9.17 7.11
CA VAL A 91 13.08 -9.92 8.13
C VAL A 91 11.84 -10.58 7.53
N GLU A 92 11.09 -9.86 6.69
CA GLU A 92 9.87 -10.41 6.09
C GLU A 92 10.16 -11.50 5.05
N VAL A 93 11.21 -11.32 4.24
CA VAL A 93 11.67 -12.35 3.28
C VAL A 93 12.08 -13.62 4.01
N GLN A 94 12.79 -13.51 5.14
CA GLN A 94 13.18 -14.66 5.97
C GLN A 94 11.96 -15.37 6.57
N LYS A 95 10.98 -14.63 7.09
CA LYS A 95 9.72 -15.20 7.61
C LYS A 95 8.92 -15.93 6.53
N SER A 96 8.85 -15.36 5.33
CA SER A 96 8.16 -15.98 4.20
C SER A 96 8.81 -17.32 3.83
N ARG A 97 10.14 -17.34 3.71
CA ARG A 97 10.93 -18.57 3.45
C ARG A 97 10.78 -19.64 4.54
N ALA A 98 10.76 -19.23 5.81
CA ALA A 98 10.54 -20.15 6.92
C ALA A 98 9.12 -20.75 6.89
N THR A 99 8.11 -19.95 6.52
CA THR A 99 6.71 -20.41 6.41
C THR A 99 6.54 -21.39 5.25
N GLU A 100 7.13 -21.10 4.09
CA GLU A 100 7.15 -22.02 2.94
C GLU A 100 7.88 -23.33 3.26
N SER A 101 9.00 -23.26 3.98
CA SER A 101 9.73 -24.45 4.43
C SER A 101 8.90 -25.32 5.38
N ASN A 102 8.15 -24.70 6.30
CA ASN A 102 7.27 -25.40 7.23
C ASN A 102 6.06 -26.04 6.54
N LEU A 103 5.44 -25.38 5.56
CA LEU A 103 4.36 -25.94 4.74
C LEU A 103 4.86 -27.14 3.91
N THR A 104 6.05 -27.04 3.34
CA THR A 104 6.68 -28.13 2.58
C THR A 104 7.01 -29.33 3.48
N ALA A 105 7.47 -29.07 4.72
CA ALA A 105 7.75 -30.11 5.70
C ALA A 105 6.47 -30.79 6.23
N LEU A 106 5.35 -30.06 6.38
CA LEU A 106 4.06 -30.64 6.74
C LEU A 106 3.50 -31.52 5.62
N SER A 107 3.55 -31.07 4.36
CA SER A 107 3.07 -31.83 3.21
C SER A 107 3.78 -33.19 3.07
N ARG A 108 5.11 -33.22 3.29
CA ARG A 108 5.89 -34.46 3.26
C ARG A 108 5.57 -35.42 4.41
N LYS A 109 5.11 -34.90 5.56
CA LYS A 109 4.66 -35.75 6.68
C LYS A 109 3.30 -36.40 6.44
N THR A 110 2.37 -35.71 5.76
CA THR A 110 1.05 -36.26 5.43
C THR A 110 1.07 -37.30 4.29
N ASP A 111 2.03 -37.24 3.38
CA ASP A 111 2.17 -38.29 2.34
C ASP A 111 2.79 -39.58 2.92
N ASN A 112 3.73 -39.47 3.85
CA ASN A 112 4.34 -40.64 4.49
C ASN A 112 3.43 -41.37 5.50
N SER A 113 2.27 -40.79 5.88
CA SER A 113 1.28 -41.47 6.72
C SER A 113 0.21 -42.23 5.95
N LYS A 114 0.21 -42.18 4.60
CA LYS A 114 -0.72 -42.95 3.75
C LYS A 114 -0.13 -44.22 3.13
N VAL A 115 1.13 -44.54 3.43
CA VAL A 115 1.83 -45.72 2.88
C VAL A 115 1.86 -46.90 3.86
N ASN A 116 1.36 -46.72 5.09
CA ASN A 116 1.26 -47.77 6.11
C ASN A 116 -0.21 -48.01 6.49
N GLU A 117 -1.03 -48.46 5.55
CA GLU A 117 -2.28 -49.20 5.82
C GLU A 117 -2.46 -50.32 4.79
#